data_AF-A0A669D9T0-F1
#
_entry.id   AF-A0A669D9T0-F1
#
_cell.length_a   1.000
_cell.length_b   1.000
_cell.length_c   1.000
_cell.angle_alpha   90.00
_cell.angle_beta   90.00
_cell.angle_gamma   90.00
#
_symmetry.space_group_name_H-M   'P 1'
#
loop_
_entity.id
_entity.type
_entity.pdbx_description
1 polymer ?
#
loop_
_entity_poly.entity_id
_entity_poly.type
_entity_poly.pdbx_seq_one_letter_code
_entity_poly.pdbx_strand_id
1 'polypeptide(L)'
;MGFFSSGMLDILQKMKKFGKEKNARPRFTVNKRDEHLLKKRNVPQEESLEDSDVDSDFKGQNVTLDAILQNATSDNAVIQLSAVQAARKLLSSDRNPPIDDLIKSGILPILVKCLERDDNPSLQFEAAWALTNIASGTSAQTQAVVKSNAVPLFLRLLHSPHQNVCEQAVWALGNIIGDGPQCRDYVISLGVVKPLLSFINPSIPITFLRNVTWVIVNLCRNKDPPPPMETVQEILPALCVLIYHTDINILVDTVWALSYLTDGGNEQIQMVIDSGVVPFLVPLLSHQEVKVQTAALRAVGNIVTGTDEQTQVVLNCDVLSHFPNLLTHPKEKINKEAVWFLSNITAGNQQGGKKLKILSMEQNVIPPFCNLLSVKDSQVVQVVLDGLKNILIMAGDEASTIAEIIEECGGLEKIENLQQHENEDIYKLAFEIIDQYFSGDDEEPSILIQLPTCKQRSLISKNQDVWFNQLHGYSVITPDIHPSLLQSGNLVQKDILSITSTWKLTTEGFTHPHLCTMGCF
;
A
#
# COMPACT_ATOMS: atom_id res chain seq x y z
N MET A 1 28.37 1.73 -38.06
CA MET A 1 27.34 0.93 -37.35
C MET A 1 27.75 0.68 -35.89
N GLY A 2 27.60 1.66 -35.00
CA GLY A 2 27.99 1.47 -33.59
C GLY A 2 27.44 2.46 -32.57
N PHE A 3 26.62 3.45 -32.98
CA PHE A 3 26.15 4.51 -32.09
C PHE A 3 24.63 4.57 -31.89
N PHE A 4 23.85 3.68 -32.54
CA PHE A 4 22.39 3.66 -32.41
C PHE A 4 21.83 2.60 -31.44
N SER A 5 22.66 1.67 -30.90
CA SER A 5 22.15 0.62 -30.00
C SER A 5 22.31 0.92 -28.50
N SER A 6 23.23 1.80 -28.08
CA SER A 6 23.39 2.08 -26.65
C SER A 6 22.32 3.05 -26.11
N GLY A 7 21.87 4.02 -26.91
CA GLY A 7 20.83 4.97 -26.51
C GLY A 7 19.46 4.31 -26.30
N MET A 8 19.09 3.34 -27.13
CA MET A 8 17.82 2.62 -26.99
C MET A 8 17.85 1.63 -25.80
N LEU A 9 19.00 1.02 -25.51
CA LEU A 9 19.17 0.17 -24.33
C LEU A 9 19.17 1.00 -23.04
N ASP A 10 19.74 2.20 -23.07
CA ASP A 10 19.76 3.15 -21.95
C ASP A 10 18.36 3.77 -21.72
N ILE A 11 17.57 3.98 -22.77
CA ILE A 11 16.15 4.37 -22.68
C ILE A 11 15.30 3.21 -22.16
N LEU A 12 15.52 1.97 -22.59
CA LEU A 12 14.80 0.80 -22.08
C LEU A 12 15.21 0.45 -20.64
N GLN A 13 16.46 0.68 -20.25
CA GLN A 13 16.93 0.56 -18.87
C GLN A 13 16.40 1.72 -18.01
N LYS A 14 16.34 2.94 -18.54
CA LYS A 14 15.66 4.07 -17.88
C LYS A 14 14.16 3.83 -17.77
N MET A 15 13.46 3.30 -18.78
CA MET A 15 12.04 2.95 -18.69
C MET A 15 11.79 1.78 -17.73
N LYS A 16 12.67 0.78 -17.68
CA LYS A 16 12.64 -0.27 -16.63
C LYS A 16 12.97 0.26 -15.24
N LYS A 17 13.81 1.30 -15.12
CA LYS A 17 14.14 1.97 -13.86
C LYS A 17 13.05 2.94 -13.41
N PHE A 18 12.43 3.67 -14.34
CA PHE A 18 11.27 4.54 -14.16
C PHE A 18 10.01 3.72 -13.82
N GLY A 19 9.81 2.54 -14.43
CA GLY A 19 8.75 1.61 -14.04
C GLY A 19 8.99 0.98 -12.65
N LYS A 20 10.25 0.77 -12.25
CA LYS A 20 10.61 0.32 -10.89
C LYS A 20 10.53 1.42 -9.83
N GLU A 21 10.81 2.68 -10.19
CA GLU A 21 10.76 3.84 -9.30
C GLU A 21 9.35 4.45 -9.18
N LYS A 22 8.47 4.33 -10.20
CA LYS A 22 7.05 4.71 -10.10
C LYS A 22 6.17 3.68 -9.37
N ASN A 23 6.56 2.40 -9.39
CA ASN A 23 5.96 1.38 -8.51
C ASN A 23 6.49 1.45 -7.06
N ALA A 24 7.47 2.33 -6.80
CA ALA A 24 7.89 2.62 -5.44
C ALA A 24 6.93 3.66 -4.84
N ARG A 25 6.15 3.21 -3.84
CA ARG A 25 5.29 4.04 -2.98
C ARG A 25 5.85 5.47 -2.81
N PRO A 26 5.09 6.54 -3.09
CA PRO A 26 5.24 7.73 -2.25
C PRO A 26 4.99 7.27 -0.81
N ARG A 27 6.00 7.36 0.07
CA ARG A 27 5.94 6.87 1.46
C ARG A 27 4.95 7.71 2.27
N PHE A 28 3.66 7.52 2.06
CA PHE A 28 2.62 7.94 2.97
C PHE A 28 2.59 6.96 4.15
N THR A 29 3.54 7.15 5.07
CA THR A 29 3.63 6.53 6.40
C THR A 29 3.58 4.99 6.45
N VAL A 30 4.76 4.38 6.59
CA VAL A 30 4.85 3.14 7.41
C VAL A 30 4.45 3.56 8.82
N ASN A 31 3.25 3.16 9.26
CA ASN A 31 2.69 3.57 10.54
C ASN A 31 3.46 2.86 11.67
N LYS A 32 4.10 3.64 12.55
CA LYS A 32 4.59 3.16 13.87
C LYS A 32 3.48 2.52 14.75
N ARG A 33 2.21 2.59 14.32
CA ARG A 33 1.06 1.94 14.97
C ARG A 33 0.98 0.43 14.75
N ASP A 34 1.69 -0.12 13.76
CA ASP A 34 1.54 -1.54 13.40
C ASP A 34 2.13 -2.48 14.47
N GLU A 35 3.19 -2.07 15.19
CA GLU A 35 3.86 -2.93 16.20
C GLU A 35 2.93 -3.33 17.36
N HIS A 36 2.07 -2.41 17.83
CA HIS A 36 1.12 -2.69 18.92
C HIS A 36 -0.04 -3.61 18.50
N LEU A 37 -0.21 -3.88 17.21
CA LEU A 37 -1.24 -4.79 16.70
C LEU A 37 -0.73 -6.23 16.56
N LEU A 38 0.59 -6.42 16.49
CA LEU A 38 1.23 -7.73 16.25
C LEU A 38 1.28 -8.61 17.49
N LYS A 39 1.46 -7.98 18.66
CA LYS A 39 1.54 -8.67 19.95
C LYS A 39 0.61 -8.02 20.95
N LYS A 40 -0.09 -8.85 21.73
CA LYS A 40 -1.03 -8.45 22.76
C LYS A 40 -0.62 -9.09 24.08
N ARG A 41 -0.45 -8.29 25.13
CA ARG A 41 -0.31 -8.82 26.50
C ARG A 41 -1.70 -9.22 27.00
N ASN A 42 -1.77 -10.33 27.74
CA ASN A 42 -3.01 -10.74 28.37
C ASN A 42 -3.04 -10.20 29.82
N VAL A 43 -3.81 -9.13 30.04
CA VAL A 43 -4.07 -8.52 31.34
C VAL A 43 -5.53 -8.80 31.69
N PRO A 44 -5.84 -9.32 32.90
CA PRO A 44 -7.24 -9.52 33.30
C PRO A 44 -8.02 -8.20 33.19
N GLN A 45 -9.17 -8.22 32.50
CA GLN A 45 -10.16 -7.15 32.69
C GLN A 45 -10.69 -7.29 34.12
N GLU A 46 -10.94 -6.18 34.82
CA GLU A 46 -11.54 -6.18 36.16
C GLU A 46 -12.98 -6.75 36.08
N GLU A 47 -13.10 -8.07 35.95
CA GLU A 47 -14.32 -8.80 36.25
C GLU A 47 -14.32 -9.11 37.75
N SER A 48 -15.43 -8.74 38.38
CA SER A 48 -15.74 -8.92 39.79
C SER A 48 -15.37 -10.33 40.28
N LEU A 49 -14.32 -10.39 41.09
CA LEU A 49 -13.93 -11.58 41.84
C LEU A 49 -14.97 -11.83 42.94
N GLU A 50 -16.02 -12.57 42.62
CA GLU A 50 -16.75 -13.34 43.63
C GLU A 50 -16.06 -14.71 43.79
N ASP A 51 -15.58 -14.94 45.01
CA ASP A 51 -15.18 -16.22 45.63
C ASP A 51 -14.04 -17.06 45.02
N SER A 52 -12.86 -16.91 45.64
CA SER A 52 -12.39 -17.97 46.56
C SER A 52 -11.48 -17.37 47.64
N ASP A 53 -11.80 -17.65 48.91
CA ASP A 53 -11.15 -17.17 50.13
C ASP A 53 -9.66 -17.54 50.31
N VAL A 54 -8.95 -17.90 49.24
CA VAL A 54 -7.52 -18.26 49.27
C VAL A 54 -6.61 -17.08 48.87
N ASP A 55 -7.18 -15.99 48.34
CA ASP A 55 -6.43 -14.83 47.81
C ASP A 55 -6.03 -13.79 48.90
N SER A 56 -6.37 -14.05 50.17
CA SER A 56 -6.11 -13.15 51.30
C SER A 56 -4.70 -13.28 51.90
N ASP A 57 -4.01 -14.42 51.73
CA ASP A 57 -2.69 -14.66 52.33
C ASP A 57 -1.50 -14.14 51.50
N PHE A 58 -1.70 -13.83 50.21
CA PHE A 58 -0.59 -13.44 49.31
C PHE A 58 -0.34 -11.92 49.21
N LYS A 59 -1.22 -11.08 49.76
CA LYS A 59 -1.04 -9.61 49.70
C LYS A 59 0.00 -9.07 50.71
N GLY A 60 0.54 -9.92 51.59
CA GLY A 60 1.40 -9.51 52.71
C GLY A 60 2.87 -9.97 52.66
N GLN A 61 3.29 -10.81 51.72
CA GLN A 61 4.68 -11.27 51.63
C GLN A 61 5.35 -10.70 50.38
N ASN A 62 6.49 -10.03 50.57
CA ASN A 62 7.47 -9.80 49.52
C ASN A 62 8.02 -11.17 49.06
N VAL A 63 7.27 -11.89 48.23
CA VAL A 63 7.72 -13.16 47.67
C VAL A 63 8.85 -12.84 46.71
N THR A 64 10.07 -13.26 47.07
CA THR A 64 11.24 -13.06 46.23
C THR A 64 11.15 -13.93 44.98
N LEU A 65 11.81 -13.49 43.90
CA LEU A 65 11.88 -14.26 42.64
C LEU A 65 12.43 -15.68 42.88
N ASP A 66 13.38 -15.82 43.80
CA ASP A 66 13.97 -17.10 44.19
C ASP A 66 12.94 -18.04 44.86
N ALA A 67 12.06 -17.50 45.70
CA ALA A 67 11.01 -18.29 46.34
C ALA A 67 9.98 -18.78 45.31
N ILE A 68 9.63 -17.96 44.31
CA ILE A 68 8.76 -18.35 43.20
C ILE A 68 9.36 -19.52 42.43
N LEU A 69 10.65 -19.44 42.08
CA LEU A 69 11.33 -20.51 41.35
C LEU A 69 11.39 -21.82 42.14
N GLN A 70 11.80 -21.74 43.41
CA GLN A 70 11.90 -22.92 44.27
C GLN A 70 10.54 -23.62 44.38
N ASN A 71 9.48 -22.85 44.64
CA ASN A 71 8.14 -23.39 44.79
C ASN A 71 7.55 -23.89 43.46
N ALA A 72 7.90 -23.29 42.32
CA ALA A 72 7.46 -23.75 41.00
C ALA A 72 8.04 -25.13 40.61
N THR A 73 9.16 -25.54 41.23
CA THR A 73 9.73 -26.89 41.08
C THR A 73 9.21 -27.91 42.09
N SER A 74 8.30 -27.52 43.00
CA SER A 74 7.77 -28.41 44.04
C SER A 74 6.99 -29.58 43.45
N ASP A 75 7.15 -30.77 44.04
CA ASP A 75 6.29 -31.94 43.74
C ASP A 75 4.88 -31.78 44.30
N ASN A 76 4.65 -30.81 45.19
CA ASN A 76 3.32 -30.51 45.70
C ASN A 76 2.57 -29.63 44.68
N ALA A 77 1.53 -30.19 44.06
CA ALA A 77 0.73 -29.53 43.03
C ALA A 77 0.15 -28.17 43.45
N VAL A 78 -0.21 -27.99 44.73
CA VAL A 78 -0.77 -26.73 45.24
C VAL A 78 0.31 -25.67 45.33
N ILE A 79 1.50 -26.03 45.84
CA ILE A 79 2.65 -25.12 45.96
C ILE A 79 3.14 -24.70 44.56
N GLN A 80 3.25 -25.68 43.65
CA GLN A 80 3.64 -25.42 42.27
C GLN A 80 2.64 -24.50 41.56
N LEU A 81 1.34 -24.77 41.66
CA LEU A 81 0.30 -23.94 41.04
C LEU A 81 0.35 -22.50 41.58
N SER A 82 0.43 -22.34 42.90
CA SER A 82 0.52 -21.03 43.54
C SER A 82 1.76 -20.24 43.09
N ALA A 83 2.89 -20.91 42.92
CA ALA A 83 4.12 -20.27 42.43
C ALA A 83 4.02 -19.86 40.95
N VAL A 84 3.47 -20.72 40.08
CA VAL A 84 3.26 -20.38 38.66
C VAL A 84 2.25 -19.23 38.52
N GLN A 85 1.21 -19.20 39.35
CA GLN A 85 0.28 -18.08 39.46
C GLN A 85 0.98 -16.79 39.87
N ALA A 86 1.85 -16.83 40.86
CA ALA A 86 2.63 -15.67 41.28
C ALA A 86 3.53 -15.16 40.15
N ALA A 87 4.22 -16.06 39.43
CA ALA A 87 5.01 -15.71 38.25
C ALA A 87 4.16 -15.02 37.17
N ARG A 88 2.99 -15.57 36.85
CA ARG A 88 2.04 -14.95 35.90
C ARG A 88 1.57 -13.58 36.38
N LYS A 89 1.19 -13.43 37.65
CA LYS A 89 0.73 -12.15 38.23
C LYS A 89 1.82 -11.07 38.09
N LEU A 90 3.10 -11.40 38.33
CA LEU A 90 4.22 -10.48 38.10
C LEU A 90 4.34 -10.01 36.64
N LEU A 91 4.10 -10.92 35.69
CA LEU A 91 4.17 -10.65 34.24
C LEU A 91 2.95 -9.88 33.70
N SER A 92 1.83 -9.88 34.44
CA SER A 92 0.57 -9.24 34.02
C SER A 92 0.48 -7.76 34.41
N SER A 93 1.49 -7.22 35.11
CA SER A 93 1.54 -5.81 35.52
C SER A 93 1.71 -4.87 34.32
N ASP A 94 0.95 -3.75 34.33
CA ASP A 94 1.04 -2.69 33.32
C ASP A 94 2.33 -1.86 33.42
N ARG A 95 2.97 -1.83 34.61
CA ARG A 95 4.19 -1.04 34.82
C ARG A 95 5.42 -1.93 34.75
N ASN A 96 6.01 -1.99 33.57
CA ASN A 96 7.33 -2.58 33.28
C ASN A 96 7.55 -3.95 33.96
N PRO A 97 6.84 -5.01 33.52
CA PRO A 97 6.94 -6.33 34.14
C PRO A 97 8.40 -6.83 34.07
N PRO A 98 8.89 -7.55 35.11
CA PRO A 98 10.27 -8.00 35.22
C PRO A 98 10.54 -9.23 34.31
N ILE A 99 10.25 -9.12 33.01
CA ILE A 99 10.33 -10.22 32.04
C ILE A 99 11.77 -10.74 31.96
N ASP A 100 12.74 -9.86 31.81
CA ASP A 100 14.14 -10.27 31.65
C ASP A 100 14.70 -10.92 32.93
N ASP A 101 14.28 -10.44 34.10
CA ASP A 101 14.72 -11.01 35.38
C ASP A 101 14.13 -12.42 35.57
N LEU A 102 12.85 -12.61 35.23
CA LEU A 102 12.21 -13.93 35.21
C LEU A 102 12.87 -14.89 34.23
N ILE A 103 13.24 -14.42 33.02
CA ILE A 103 13.96 -15.27 32.06
C ILE A 103 15.32 -15.68 32.61
N LYS A 104 16.10 -14.71 33.14
CA LYS A 104 17.44 -14.96 33.71
C LYS A 104 17.42 -15.88 34.92
N SER A 105 16.32 -15.88 35.68
CA SER A 105 16.17 -16.72 36.86
C SER A 105 15.96 -18.21 36.51
N GLY A 106 15.64 -18.54 35.25
CA GLY A 106 15.48 -19.92 34.79
C GLY A 106 14.04 -20.44 34.90
N ILE A 107 13.05 -19.55 34.90
CA ILE A 107 11.62 -19.93 34.99
C ILE A 107 11.12 -20.68 33.73
N LEU A 108 11.70 -20.41 32.55
CA LEU A 108 11.18 -20.90 31.26
C LEU A 108 11.09 -22.44 31.18
N PRO A 109 12.13 -23.23 31.49
CA PRO A 109 12.01 -24.69 31.49
C PRO A 109 10.94 -25.22 32.46
N ILE A 110 10.72 -24.54 33.58
CA ILE A 110 9.71 -24.91 34.58
C ILE A 110 8.31 -24.70 34.00
N LEU A 111 8.05 -23.54 33.40
CA LEU A 111 6.77 -23.23 32.77
C LEU A 111 6.48 -24.17 31.59
N VAL A 112 7.49 -24.49 30.78
CA VAL A 112 7.36 -25.44 29.66
C VAL A 112 6.99 -26.84 30.19
N LYS A 113 7.66 -27.33 31.24
CA LYS A 113 7.30 -28.60 31.89
C LYS A 113 5.87 -28.60 32.44
N CYS A 114 5.39 -27.46 32.94
CA CYS A 114 4.02 -27.33 33.41
C CYS A 114 2.98 -27.49 32.28
N LEU A 115 3.30 -27.13 31.03
CA LEU A 115 2.42 -27.36 29.87
C LEU A 115 2.23 -28.86 29.55
N GLU A 116 3.13 -29.73 30.01
CA GLU A 116 3.06 -31.18 29.78
C GLU A 116 2.04 -31.89 30.70
N ARG A 117 1.54 -31.20 31.73
CA ARG A 117 0.69 -31.77 32.79
C ARG A 117 -0.78 -31.83 32.37
N ASP A 118 -1.11 -32.75 31.47
CA ASP A 118 -2.48 -32.97 30.98
C ASP A 118 -3.48 -33.36 32.10
N ASP A 119 -2.98 -33.82 33.24
CA ASP A 119 -3.73 -34.11 34.46
C ASP A 119 -4.04 -32.87 35.32
N ASN A 120 -3.48 -31.69 34.99
CA ASN A 120 -3.66 -30.45 35.73
C ASN A 120 -3.90 -29.24 34.80
N PRO A 121 -5.12 -29.06 34.28
CA PRO A 121 -5.45 -27.99 33.35
C PRO A 121 -5.29 -26.58 33.95
N SER A 122 -5.50 -26.41 35.25
CA SER A 122 -5.28 -25.13 35.93
C SER A 122 -3.80 -24.73 35.88
N LEU A 123 -2.89 -25.68 36.11
CA LEU A 123 -1.47 -25.44 36.00
C LEU A 123 -1.04 -25.17 34.54
N GLN A 124 -1.59 -25.91 33.57
CA GLN A 124 -1.35 -25.66 32.15
C GLN A 124 -1.80 -24.25 31.74
N PHE A 125 -2.98 -23.82 32.19
CA PHE A 125 -3.53 -22.50 31.92
C PHE A 125 -2.61 -21.38 32.45
N GLU A 126 -2.21 -21.46 33.72
CA GLU A 126 -1.36 -20.45 34.36
C GLU A 126 0.04 -20.39 33.73
N ALA A 127 0.62 -21.55 33.41
CA ALA A 127 1.90 -21.63 32.72
C ALA A 127 1.83 -21.07 31.29
N ALA A 128 0.77 -21.41 30.54
CA ALA A 128 0.54 -20.89 29.19
C ALA A 128 0.35 -19.38 29.21
N TRP A 129 -0.36 -18.84 30.21
CA TRP A 129 -0.55 -17.40 30.36
C TRP A 129 0.76 -16.69 30.71
N ALA A 130 1.56 -17.23 31.64
CA ALA A 130 2.87 -16.67 31.94
C ALA A 130 3.76 -16.60 30.69
N LEU A 131 3.87 -17.69 29.93
CA LEU A 131 4.63 -17.73 28.68
C LEU A 131 4.07 -16.79 27.60
N THR A 132 2.75 -16.62 27.53
CA THR A 132 2.11 -15.67 26.63
C THR A 132 2.53 -14.23 26.92
N ASN A 133 2.60 -13.86 28.20
CA ASN A 133 3.02 -12.52 28.61
C ASN A 133 4.51 -12.29 28.37
N ILE A 134 5.36 -13.31 28.52
CA ILE A 134 6.77 -13.23 28.10
C ILE A 134 6.86 -13.04 26.58
N ALA A 135 6.12 -13.83 25.81
CA ALA A 135 6.10 -13.76 24.34
C ALA A 135 5.56 -12.43 23.81
N SER A 136 4.70 -11.73 24.57
CA SER A 136 4.17 -10.40 24.23
C SER A 136 5.21 -9.27 24.27
N GLY A 137 6.40 -9.53 24.79
CA GLY A 137 7.46 -8.54 24.94
C GLY A 137 8.33 -8.35 23.70
N THR A 138 9.61 -8.03 23.92
CA THR A 138 10.61 -7.81 22.85
C THR A 138 10.87 -9.08 22.05
N SER A 139 11.42 -8.96 20.84
CA SER A 139 11.78 -10.14 20.04
C SER A 139 12.78 -11.05 20.76
N ALA A 140 13.70 -10.53 21.56
CA ALA A 140 14.61 -11.36 22.37
C ALA A 140 13.84 -12.23 23.40
N GLN A 141 12.80 -11.67 24.02
CA GLN A 141 11.95 -12.36 24.99
C GLN A 141 11.07 -13.42 24.31
N THR A 142 10.49 -13.10 23.14
CA THR A 142 9.75 -14.08 22.34
C THR A 142 10.65 -15.23 21.87
N GLN A 143 11.86 -14.92 21.39
CA GLN A 143 12.85 -15.92 21.00
C GLN A 143 13.28 -16.81 22.17
N ALA A 144 13.30 -16.29 23.40
CA ALA A 144 13.58 -17.11 24.59
C ALA A 144 12.48 -18.19 24.80
N VAL A 145 11.20 -17.83 24.61
CA VAL A 145 10.07 -18.78 24.67
C VAL A 145 10.13 -19.81 23.53
N VAL A 146 10.51 -19.39 22.33
CA VAL A 146 10.68 -20.30 21.19
C VAL A 146 11.82 -21.31 21.47
N LYS A 147 12.98 -20.81 21.93
CA LYS A 147 14.15 -21.63 22.25
C LYS A 147 13.94 -22.57 23.44
N SER A 148 12.98 -22.30 24.31
CA SER A 148 12.59 -23.21 25.39
C SER A 148 11.66 -24.34 24.92
N ASN A 149 11.43 -24.50 23.62
CA ASN A 149 10.60 -25.56 23.03
C ASN A 149 9.11 -25.50 23.45
N ALA A 150 8.58 -24.30 23.71
CA ALA A 150 7.18 -24.12 24.09
C ALA A 150 6.20 -24.30 22.91
N VAL A 151 6.62 -24.02 21.67
CA VAL A 151 5.74 -23.99 20.49
C VAL A 151 5.06 -25.33 20.19
N PRO A 152 5.77 -26.48 20.17
CA PRO A 152 5.12 -27.79 19.99
C PRO A 152 4.08 -28.10 21.07
N LEU A 153 4.32 -27.65 22.30
CA LEU A 153 3.36 -27.84 23.40
C LEU A 153 2.12 -26.96 23.21
N PHE A 154 2.27 -25.70 22.80
CA PHE A 154 1.11 -24.85 22.47
C PHE A 154 0.25 -25.46 21.34
N LEU A 155 0.88 -26.02 20.31
CA LEU A 155 0.16 -26.72 19.23
C LEU A 155 -0.62 -27.94 19.73
N ARG A 156 -0.04 -28.70 20.67
CA ARG A 156 -0.75 -29.80 21.34
C ARG A 156 -1.94 -29.28 22.15
N LEU A 157 -1.78 -28.16 22.85
CA LEU A 157 -2.83 -27.54 23.68
C LEU A 157 -4.00 -26.96 22.87
N LEU A 158 -3.86 -26.74 21.56
CA LEU A 158 -4.99 -26.41 20.67
C LEU A 158 -6.06 -27.51 20.63
N HIS A 159 -5.70 -28.73 21.01
CA HIS A 159 -6.62 -29.88 21.07
C HIS A 159 -7.08 -30.19 22.50
N SER A 160 -6.79 -29.31 23.47
CA SER A 160 -7.21 -29.50 24.86
C SER A 160 -8.74 -29.52 24.96
N PRO A 161 -9.33 -30.44 25.75
CA PRO A 161 -10.77 -30.41 26.03
C PRO A 161 -11.15 -29.21 26.93
N HIS A 162 -10.16 -28.56 27.54
CA HIS A 162 -10.34 -27.38 28.37
C HIS A 162 -10.20 -26.11 27.55
N GLN A 163 -11.33 -25.45 27.31
CA GLN A 163 -11.42 -24.28 26.45
C GLN A 163 -10.44 -23.17 26.86
N ASN A 164 -10.38 -22.81 28.14
CA ASN A 164 -9.45 -21.78 28.63
C ASN A 164 -7.97 -22.07 28.32
N VAL A 165 -7.55 -23.34 28.39
CA VAL A 165 -6.18 -23.76 28.03
C VAL A 165 -5.95 -23.62 26.52
N CYS A 166 -6.92 -24.06 25.71
CA CYS A 166 -6.88 -23.93 24.25
C CYS A 166 -6.81 -22.44 23.83
N GLU A 167 -7.68 -21.59 24.38
CA GLU A 167 -7.70 -20.15 24.08
C GLU A 167 -6.37 -19.48 24.45
N GLN A 168 -5.79 -19.84 25.60
CA GLN A 168 -4.52 -19.30 26.04
C GLN A 168 -3.36 -19.74 25.13
N ALA A 169 -3.40 -20.97 24.60
CA ALA A 169 -2.43 -21.46 23.63
C ALA A 169 -2.52 -20.71 22.28
N VAL A 170 -3.75 -20.41 21.81
CA VAL A 170 -3.95 -19.57 20.62
C VAL A 170 -3.35 -18.18 20.83
N TRP A 171 -3.56 -17.56 22.00
CA TRP A 171 -2.96 -16.26 22.31
C TRP A 171 -1.42 -16.31 22.30
N ALA A 172 -0.83 -17.32 22.95
CA ALA A 172 0.62 -17.52 22.97
C ALA A 172 1.19 -17.61 21.55
N LEU A 173 0.58 -18.45 20.70
CA LEU A 173 0.98 -18.62 19.31
C LEU A 173 0.83 -17.32 18.51
N GLY A 174 -0.24 -16.56 18.75
CA GLY A 174 -0.43 -15.25 18.10
C GLY A 174 0.69 -14.26 18.37
N ASN A 175 1.16 -14.18 19.63
CA ASN A 175 2.31 -13.33 20.00
C ASN A 175 3.62 -13.80 19.37
N ILE A 176 3.82 -15.12 19.27
CA ILE A 176 5.01 -15.70 18.65
C ILE A 176 4.99 -15.44 17.14
N ILE A 177 3.89 -15.76 16.46
CA ILE A 177 3.71 -15.53 15.01
C ILE A 177 3.88 -14.04 14.69
N GLY A 178 3.32 -13.15 15.52
CA GLY A 178 3.41 -11.70 15.34
C GLY A 178 4.81 -11.10 15.57
N ASP A 179 5.78 -11.85 16.09
CA ASP A 179 7.15 -11.36 16.27
C ASP A 179 7.88 -11.10 14.95
N GLY A 180 7.51 -11.83 13.91
CA GLY A 180 8.09 -11.65 12.58
C GLY A 180 8.09 -12.93 11.74
N PRO A 181 8.59 -12.82 10.49
CA PRO A 181 8.44 -13.89 9.50
C PRO A 181 9.17 -15.18 9.90
N GLN A 182 10.29 -15.11 10.64
CA GLN A 182 10.98 -16.34 11.08
C GLN A 182 10.12 -17.14 12.08
N CYS A 183 9.50 -16.47 13.04
CA CYS A 183 8.61 -17.12 14.00
C CYS A 183 7.33 -17.62 13.33
N ARG A 184 6.73 -16.80 12.45
CA ARG A 184 5.57 -17.17 11.64
C ARG A 184 5.83 -18.45 10.86
N ASP A 185 6.91 -18.51 10.08
CA ASP A 185 7.22 -19.65 9.21
C ASP A 185 7.59 -20.90 10.02
N TYR A 186 8.27 -20.74 11.15
CA TYR A 186 8.53 -21.85 12.08
C TYR A 186 7.22 -22.46 12.61
N VAL A 187 6.29 -21.63 13.08
CA VAL A 187 5.01 -22.11 13.61
C VAL A 187 4.14 -22.72 12.50
N ILE A 188 4.17 -22.17 11.27
CA ILE A 188 3.56 -22.77 10.07
C ILE A 188 4.15 -24.16 9.81
N SER A 189 5.48 -24.31 9.82
CA SER A 189 6.15 -25.58 9.54
C SER A 189 5.81 -26.70 10.52
N LEU A 190 5.32 -26.35 11.72
CA LEU A 190 4.84 -27.28 12.74
C LEU A 190 3.35 -27.62 12.60
N GLY A 191 2.64 -27.05 11.62
CA GLY A 191 1.26 -27.43 11.29
C GLY A 191 0.17 -26.64 12.01
N VAL A 192 0.40 -25.36 12.36
CA VAL A 192 -0.59 -24.52 13.07
C VAL A 192 -1.87 -24.23 12.28
N VAL A 193 -1.80 -24.24 10.95
CA VAL A 193 -2.85 -23.67 10.08
C VAL A 193 -4.16 -24.44 10.23
N LYS A 194 -4.15 -25.77 10.03
CA LYS A 194 -5.35 -26.60 10.11
C LYS A 194 -6.07 -26.54 11.47
N PRO A 195 -5.37 -26.64 12.63
CA PRO A 195 -5.98 -26.41 13.94
C PRO A 195 -6.68 -25.05 14.03
N LEU A 196 -6.04 -23.95 13.61
CA LEU A 196 -6.65 -22.62 13.67
C LEU A 196 -7.91 -22.51 12.81
N LEU A 197 -7.88 -23.06 11.59
CA LEU A 197 -9.02 -23.04 10.68
C LEU A 197 -10.22 -23.81 11.23
N SER A 198 -10.00 -24.85 12.05
CA SER A 198 -11.09 -25.61 12.67
C SER A 198 -11.94 -24.79 13.64
N PHE A 199 -11.40 -23.69 14.19
CA PHE A 199 -12.13 -22.76 15.06
C PHE A 199 -12.98 -21.75 14.29
N ILE A 200 -13.00 -21.76 12.96
CA ILE A 200 -13.89 -20.90 12.16
C ILE A 200 -15.20 -21.64 11.94
N ASN A 201 -16.07 -21.61 12.95
CA ASN A 201 -17.41 -22.16 12.86
C ASN A 201 -18.37 -21.47 13.85
N PRO A 202 -19.70 -21.56 13.65
CA PRO A 202 -20.69 -20.82 14.45
C PRO A 202 -20.77 -21.21 15.93
N SER A 203 -20.20 -22.35 16.35
CA SER A 203 -20.24 -22.80 17.75
C SER A 203 -19.16 -22.15 18.62
N ILE A 204 -18.17 -21.51 17.98
CA ILE A 204 -17.06 -20.87 18.68
C ILE A 204 -17.50 -19.52 19.25
N PRO A 205 -17.27 -19.24 20.55
CA PRO A 205 -17.61 -17.95 21.15
C PRO A 205 -16.92 -16.79 20.43
N ILE A 206 -17.64 -15.68 20.26
CA ILE A 206 -17.15 -14.49 19.53
C ILE A 206 -15.82 -13.97 20.09
N THR A 207 -15.64 -13.98 21.42
CA THR A 207 -14.39 -13.54 22.06
C THR A 207 -13.21 -14.41 21.64
N PHE A 208 -13.41 -15.73 21.57
CA PHE A 208 -12.39 -16.64 21.09
C PHE A 208 -12.17 -16.51 19.58
N LEU A 209 -13.24 -16.38 18.78
CA LEU A 209 -13.13 -16.19 17.34
C LEU A 209 -12.37 -14.91 16.96
N ARG A 210 -12.51 -13.83 17.74
CA ARG A 210 -11.68 -12.62 17.58
C ARG A 210 -10.19 -12.92 17.77
N ASN A 211 -9.84 -13.74 18.77
CA ASN A 211 -8.44 -14.13 19.00
C ASN A 211 -7.92 -15.02 17.87
N VAL A 212 -8.69 -16.01 17.43
CA VAL A 212 -8.35 -16.87 16.28
C VAL A 212 -8.13 -16.03 15.02
N THR A 213 -9.07 -15.11 14.73
CA THR A 213 -8.98 -14.21 13.57
C THR A 213 -7.70 -13.39 13.65
N TRP A 214 -7.40 -12.80 14.82
CA TRP A 214 -6.16 -12.04 15.01
C TRP A 214 -4.89 -12.86 14.74
N VAL A 215 -4.84 -14.13 15.16
CA VAL A 215 -3.71 -15.02 14.83
C VAL A 215 -3.63 -15.28 13.32
N ILE A 216 -4.75 -15.50 12.66
CA ILE A 216 -4.81 -15.69 11.20
C ILE A 216 -4.34 -14.42 10.47
N VAL A 217 -4.70 -13.22 10.94
CA VAL A 217 -4.16 -11.97 10.39
C VAL A 217 -2.63 -11.94 10.52
N ASN A 218 -2.08 -12.33 11.67
CA ASN A 218 -0.64 -12.39 11.87
C ASN A 218 0.06 -13.39 10.93
N LEU A 219 -0.60 -14.48 10.54
CA LEU A 219 -0.08 -15.40 9.52
C LEU A 219 -0.02 -14.77 8.12
N CYS A 220 -0.88 -13.78 7.83
CA CYS A 220 -0.91 -13.09 6.52
C CYS A 220 0.08 -11.91 6.42
N ARG A 221 0.74 -11.53 7.53
CA ARG A 221 1.62 -10.34 7.60
C ARG A 221 3.05 -10.63 7.15
N ASN A 222 3.82 -9.53 7.04
CA ASN A 222 5.24 -9.44 6.65
C ASN A 222 5.51 -9.74 5.17
N LYS A 223 6.45 -9.00 4.60
CA LYS A 223 6.82 -9.09 3.17
C LYS A 223 8.15 -9.76 2.90
N ASP A 224 9.03 -9.82 3.90
CA ASP A 224 10.42 -10.25 3.72
C ASP A 224 10.79 -11.33 4.75
N PRO A 225 10.52 -12.62 4.46
CA PRO A 225 9.74 -13.14 3.34
C PRO A 225 8.21 -13.00 3.53
N PRO A 226 7.42 -13.04 2.42
CA PRO A 226 5.96 -13.15 2.50
C PRO A 226 5.55 -14.52 3.05
N PRO A 227 4.29 -14.70 3.50
CA PRO A 227 3.82 -16.02 3.91
C PRO A 227 3.92 -17.03 2.74
N PRO A 228 4.20 -18.32 3.01
CA PRO A 228 4.26 -19.35 1.98
C PRO A 228 2.96 -19.44 1.18
N MET A 229 3.06 -19.65 -0.13
CA MET A 229 1.88 -19.68 -1.03
C MET A 229 0.86 -20.74 -0.62
N GLU A 230 1.30 -21.94 -0.22
CA GLU A 230 0.43 -23.02 0.27
C GLU A 230 -0.37 -22.58 1.50
N THR A 231 0.26 -21.83 2.41
CA THR A 231 -0.42 -21.28 3.59
C THR A 231 -1.47 -20.25 3.19
N VAL A 232 -1.19 -19.39 2.20
CA VAL A 232 -2.17 -18.42 1.69
C VAL A 232 -3.38 -19.15 1.08
N GLN A 233 -3.15 -20.20 0.29
CA GLN A 233 -4.20 -21.02 -0.30
C GLN A 233 -5.09 -21.69 0.75
N GLU A 234 -4.51 -22.19 1.86
CA GLU A 234 -5.27 -22.78 2.96
C GLU A 234 -6.09 -21.75 3.74
N ILE A 235 -5.59 -20.52 3.93
CA ILE A 235 -6.23 -19.47 4.74
C ILE A 235 -7.34 -18.73 3.97
N LEU A 236 -7.21 -18.55 2.65
CA LEU A 236 -8.14 -17.76 1.85
C LEU A 236 -9.62 -18.17 2.00
N PRO A 237 -10.00 -19.46 1.93
CA PRO A 237 -11.39 -19.88 2.14
C PRO A 237 -11.97 -19.42 3.48
N ALA A 238 -11.15 -19.41 4.53
CA ALA A 238 -11.56 -18.92 5.85
C ALA A 238 -11.79 -17.40 5.86
N LEU A 239 -10.93 -16.62 5.20
CA LEU A 239 -11.14 -15.17 5.06
C LEU A 239 -12.41 -14.86 4.26
N CYS A 240 -12.73 -15.66 3.23
CA CYS A 240 -13.99 -15.55 2.49
C CYS A 240 -15.22 -15.82 3.36
N VAL A 241 -15.12 -16.65 4.40
CA VAL A 241 -16.20 -16.85 5.36
C VAL A 241 -16.28 -15.68 6.35
N LEU A 242 -15.13 -15.26 6.90
CA LEU A 242 -15.07 -14.24 7.94
C LEU A 242 -15.45 -12.83 7.44
N ILE A 243 -15.37 -12.55 6.14
CA ILE A 243 -15.74 -11.24 5.57
C ILE A 243 -17.25 -10.92 5.74
N TYR A 244 -18.10 -11.92 5.98
CA TYR A 244 -19.52 -11.72 6.26
C TYR A 244 -19.85 -11.60 7.75
N HIS A 245 -18.85 -11.68 8.63
CA HIS A 245 -19.08 -11.67 10.05
C HIS A 245 -19.59 -10.30 10.52
N THR A 246 -20.61 -10.28 11.38
CA THR A 246 -21.25 -9.04 11.86
C THR A 246 -20.43 -8.31 12.94
N ASP A 247 -19.54 -9.03 13.62
CA ASP A 247 -18.58 -8.42 14.55
C ASP A 247 -17.55 -7.56 13.81
N ILE A 248 -17.55 -6.26 14.11
CA ILE A 248 -16.67 -5.28 13.47
C ILE A 248 -15.19 -5.58 13.69
N ASN A 249 -14.78 -6.13 14.84
CA ASN A 249 -13.36 -6.42 15.05
C ASN A 249 -12.90 -7.57 14.13
N ILE A 250 -13.69 -8.63 14.02
CA ILE A 250 -13.43 -9.73 13.08
C ILE A 250 -13.41 -9.21 11.63
N LEU A 251 -14.40 -8.39 11.25
CA LEU A 251 -14.47 -7.84 9.90
C LEU A 251 -13.25 -6.97 9.56
N VAL A 252 -12.88 -6.04 10.45
CA VAL A 252 -11.70 -5.18 10.26
C VAL A 252 -10.44 -6.02 10.11
N ASP A 253 -10.22 -6.99 11.00
CA ASP A 253 -9.04 -7.85 10.98
C ASP A 253 -9.00 -8.70 9.70
N THR A 254 -10.13 -9.25 9.27
CA THR A 254 -10.26 -10.02 8.03
C THR A 254 -9.88 -9.20 6.80
N VAL A 255 -10.38 -7.97 6.70
CA VAL A 255 -10.10 -7.07 5.57
C VAL A 255 -8.63 -6.62 5.59
N TRP A 256 -8.04 -6.41 6.78
CA TRP A 256 -6.59 -6.17 6.89
C TRP A 256 -5.78 -7.36 6.41
N ALA A 257 -6.17 -8.60 6.72
CA ALA A 257 -5.50 -9.79 6.21
C ALA A 257 -5.48 -9.80 4.67
N LEU A 258 -6.62 -9.56 4.03
CA LEU A 258 -6.72 -9.44 2.57
C LEU A 258 -5.84 -8.32 2.03
N SER A 259 -5.72 -7.20 2.75
CA SER A 259 -4.83 -6.11 2.36
C SER A 259 -3.35 -6.51 2.38
N TYR A 260 -2.93 -7.38 3.31
CA TYR A 260 -1.55 -7.87 3.36
C TYR A 260 -1.28 -8.88 2.25
N LEU A 261 -2.25 -9.77 1.96
CA LEU A 261 -2.12 -10.77 0.90
C LEU A 261 -2.10 -10.15 -0.50
N THR A 262 -2.77 -9.01 -0.70
CA THR A 262 -2.76 -8.26 -1.98
C THR A 262 -1.52 -7.38 -2.15
N ASP A 263 -0.70 -7.18 -1.11
CA ASP A 263 0.51 -6.33 -1.14
C ASP A 263 1.79 -7.12 -1.49
N GLY A 264 1.60 -8.30 -2.10
CA GLY A 264 2.59 -9.37 -2.27
C GLY A 264 3.02 -9.68 -3.71
N GLY A 265 2.55 -8.88 -4.68
CA GLY A 265 2.83 -9.06 -6.11
C GLY A 265 1.71 -9.79 -6.86
N ASN A 266 1.82 -9.83 -8.20
CA ASN A 266 0.71 -10.23 -9.07
C ASN A 266 0.22 -11.67 -8.83
N GLU A 267 1.09 -12.60 -8.45
CA GLU A 267 0.70 -13.99 -8.13
C GLU A 267 -0.18 -14.05 -6.87
N GLN A 268 0.20 -13.32 -5.80
CA GLN A 268 -0.60 -13.27 -4.57
C GLN A 268 -1.92 -12.51 -4.76
N ILE A 269 -1.89 -11.43 -5.54
CA ILE A 269 -3.12 -10.74 -5.99
C ILE A 269 -4.04 -11.71 -6.71
N GLN A 270 -3.50 -12.55 -7.61
CA GLN A 270 -4.30 -13.52 -8.36
C GLN A 270 -4.94 -14.56 -7.44
N MET A 271 -4.23 -15.07 -6.44
CA MET A 271 -4.84 -16.00 -5.46
C MET A 271 -6.02 -15.38 -4.71
N VAL A 272 -5.91 -14.11 -4.31
CA VAL A 272 -7.01 -13.38 -3.67
C VAL A 272 -8.19 -13.21 -4.62
N ILE A 273 -7.95 -12.90 -5.89
CA ILE A 273 -8.99 -12.83 -6.93
C ILE A 273 -9.68 -14.19 -7.12
N ASP A 274 -8.89 -15.26 -7.29
CA ASP A 274 -9.37 -16.62 -7.55
C ASP A 274 -10.16 -17.20 -6.37
N SER A 275 -9.95 -16.68 -5.15
CA SER A 275 -10.77 -17.02 -3.98
C SER A 275 -12.22 -16.53 -4.07
N GLY A 276 -12.52 -15.62 -5.00
CA GLY A 276 -13.86 -15.05 -5.20
C GLY A 276 -14.24 -13.96 -4.18
N VAL A 277 -13.29 -13.45 -3.39
CA VAL A 277 -13.59 -12.49 -2.30
C VAL A 277 -13.84 -11.05 -2.79
N VAL A 278 -13.36 -10.69 -3.98
CA VAL A 278 -13.38 -9.29 -4.48
C VAL A 278 -14.78 -8.67 -4.53
N PRO A 279 -15.84 -9.36 -5.02
CA PRO A 279 -17.21 -8.83 -5.01
C PRO A 279 -17.76 -8.51 -3.62
N PHE A 280 -17.19 -9.09 -2.56
CA PHE A 280 -17.58 -8.82 -1.17
C PHE A 280 -16.68 -7.78 -0.51
N LEU A 281 -15.45 -7.63 -1.00
CA LEU A 281 -14.51 -6.63 -0.55
C LEU A 281 -14.84 -5.22 -1.07
N VAL A 282 -15.27 -5.10 -2.33
CA VAL A 282 -15.56 -3.80 -2.96
C VAL A 282 -16.67 -3.01 -2.25
N PRO A 283 -17.83 -3.60 -1.90
CA PRO A 283 -18.88 -2.87 -1.18
C PRO A 283 -18.43 -2.29 0.17
N LEU A 284 -17.38 -2.84 0.80
CA LEU A 284 -16.84 -2.34 2.07
C LEU A 284 -16.16 -0.97 1.93
N LEU A 285 -15.91 -0.49 0.71
CA LEU A 285 -15.47 0.88 0.44
C LEU A 285 -16.48 1.96 0.86
N SER A 286 -17.75 1.59 1.07
CA SER A 286 -18.79 2.49 1.60
C SER A 286 -19.27 2.09 3.01
N HIS A 287 -18.50 1.27 3.72
CA HIS A 287 -18.87 0.83 5.06
C HIS A 287 -18.85 2.00 6.07
N GLN A 288 -19.81 2.03 7.00
CA GLN A 288 -19.95 3.11 8.00
C GLN A 288 -18.74 3.21 8.93
N GLU A 289 -18.16 2.06 9.29
CA GLU A 289 -16.94 2.00 10.08
C GLU A 289 -15.70 2.36 9.24
N VAL A 290 -15.13 3.52 9.52
CA VAL A 290 -13.95 4.04 8.81
C VAL A 290 -12.75 3.10 8.86
N LYS A 291 -12.62 2.28 9.91
CA LYS A 291 -11.55 1.27 10.01
C LYS A 291 -11.70 0.18 8.94
N VAL A 292 -12.92 -0.30 8.71
CA VAL A 292 -13.24 -1.27 7.65
C VAL A 292 -12.99 -0.63 6.29
N GLN A 293 -13.50 0.59 6.10
CA GLN A 293 -13.34 1.35 4.86
C GLN A 293 -11.86 1.55 4.49
N THR A 294 -11.02 1.92 5.46
CA THR A 294 -9.57 2.12 5.26
C THR A 294 -8.88 0.83 4.84
N ALA A 295 -9.21 -0.29 5.49
CA ALA A 295 -8.63 -1.59 5.16
C ALA A 295 -9.09 -2.07 3.78
N ALA A 296 -10.37 -1.88 3.44
CA ALA A 296 -10.94 -2.25 2.15
C ALA A 296 -10.32 -1.44 1.02
N LEU A 297 -10.20 -0.13 1.19
CA LEU A 297 -9.55 0.76 0.21
C LEU A 297 -8.10 0.34 -0.04
N ARG A 298 -7.37 -0.07 1.01
CA ARG A 298 -6.03 -0.59 0.86
C ARG A 298 -6.00 -1.91 0.09
N ALA A 299 -6.84 -2.87 0.48
CA ALA A 299 -6.86 -4.19 -0.14
C ALA A 299 -7.23 -4.11 -1.63
N VAL A 300 -8.30 -3.41 -1.98
CA VAL A 300 -8.71 -3.22 -3.38
C VAL A 300 -7.69 -2.36 -4.12
N GLY A 301 -7.13 -1.34 -3.46
CA GLY A 301 -6.08 -0.49 -4.03
C GLY A 301 -4.83 -1.25 -4.41
N ASN A 302 -4.42 -2.23 -3.60
CA ASN A 302 -3.33 -3.13 -3.93
C ASN A 302 -3.65 -4.00 -5.16
N ILE A 303 -4.89 -4.48 -5.31
CA ILE A 303 -5.29 -5.28 -6.49
C ILE A 303 -5.12 -4.47 -7.78
N VAL A 304 -5.49 -3.18 -7.79
CA VAL A 304 -5.37 -2.33 -8.99
C VAL A 304 -3.93 -1.95 -9.34
N THR A 305 -2.94 -2.26 -8.48
CA THR A 305 -1.52 -2.16 -8.85
C THR A 305 -1.02 -3.34 -9.69
N GLY A 306 -1.84 -4.38 -9.83
CA GLY A 306 -1.54 -5.58 -10.60
C GLY A 306 -1.66 -5.39 -12.11
N THR A 307 -1.89 -6.49 -12.82
CA THR A 307 -2.11 -6.50 -14.28
C THR A 307 -3.43 -5.84 -14.70
N ASP A 308 -3.57 -5.51 -15.97
CA ASP A 308 -4.81 -4.93 -16.52
C ASP A 308 -6.02 -5.86 -16.30
N GLU A 309 -5.83 -7.17 -16.40
CA GLU A 309 -6.85 -8.18 -16.12
C GLU A 309 -7.30 -8.14 -14.65
N GLN A 310 -6.35 -7.98 -13.73
CA GLN A 310 -6.62 -7.87 -12.29
C GLN A 310 -7.34 -6.56 -11.94
N THR A 311 -6.94 -5.44 -12.57
CA THR A 311 -7.70 -4.18 -12.46
C THR A 311 -9.14 -4.37 -12.96
N GLN A 312 -9.33 -5.08 -14.08
CA GLN A 312 -10.64 -5.28 -14.68
C GLN A 312 -11.60 -6.06 -13.77
N VAL A 313 -11.11 -7.01 -12.98
CA VAL A 313 -11.93 -7.73 -11.98
C VAL A 313 -12.56 -6.76 -10.98
N VAL A 314 -11.79 -5.80 -10.50
CA VAL A 314 -12.27 -4.78 -9.55
C VAL A 314 -13.27 -3.84 -10.24
N LEU A 315 -12.99 -3.41 -11.47
CA LEU A 315 -13.91 -2.57 -12.25
C LEU A 315 -15.25 -3.27 -12.52
N ASN A 316 -15.23 -4.59 -12.78
CA ASN A 316 -16.44 -5.39 -12.96
C ASN A 316 -17.31 -5.48 -11.68
N CYS A 317 -16.75 -5.10 -10.51
CA CYS A 317 -17.46 -5.05 -9.24
C CYS A 317 -18.01 -3.65 -8.92
N ASP A 318 -18.11 -2.75 -9.91
CA ASP A 318 -18.64 -1.39 -9.77
C ASP A 318 -17.88 -0.54 -8.74
N VAL A 319 -16.56 -0.69 -8.69
CA VAL A 319 -15.74 -0.03 -7.67
C VAL A 319 -15.82 1.51 -7.71
N LEU A 320 -16.04 2.10 -8.89
CA LEU A 320 -15.96 3.54 -9.11
C LEU A 320 -17.16 4.28 -8.52
N SER A 321 -18.32 3.63 -8.39
CA SER A 321 -19.52 4.23 -7.78
C SER A 321 -19.31 4.63 -6.31
N HIS A 322 -18.28 4.08 -5.65
CA HIS A 322 -17.89 4.42 -4.28
C HIS A 322 -16.96 5.65 -4.17
N PHE A 323 -16.30 6.06 -5.25
CA PHE A 323 -15.25 7.08 -5.23
C PHE A 323 -15.70 8.52 -4.94
N PRO A 324 -16.91 8.98 -5.31
CA PRO A 324 -17.35 10.34 -4.97
C PRO A 324 -17.29 10.61 -3.47
N ASN A 325 -17.71 9.62 -2.66
CA ASN A 325 -17.68 9.71 -1.19
C ASN A 325 -16.26 9.55 -0.63
N LEU A 326 -15.40 8.74 -1.27
CA LEU A 326 -14.02 8.56 -0.84
C LEU A 326 -13.15 9.80 -1.12
N LEU A 327 -13.34 10.45 -2.27
CA LEU A 327 -12.60 11.65 -2.67
C LEU A 327 -13.02 12.89 -1.87
N THR A 328 -14.25 12.93 -1.37
CA THR A 328 -14.78 14.02 -0.53
C THR A 328 -14.81 13.69 0.97
N HIS A 329 -14.27 12.54 1.36
CA HIS A 329 -14.26 12.07 2.74
C HIS A 329 -13.59 13.10 3.69
N PRO A 330 -14.12 13.35 4.90
CA PRO A 330 -13.56 14.33 5.85
C PRO A 330 -12.16 13.97 6.41
N LYS A 331 -11.62 12.80 6.06
CA LYS A 331 -10.28 12.35 6.49
C LYS A 331 -9.37 12.36 5.28
N GLU A 332 -8.40 13.28 5.30
CA GLU A 332 -7.39 13.43 4.25
C GLU A 332 -6.70 12.11 3.88
N LYS A 333 -6.45 11.23 4.86
CA LYS A 333 -5.82 9.92 4.61
C LYS A 333 -6.63 9.06 3.64
N ILE A 334 -7.96 9.10 3.71
CA ILE A 334 -8.82 8.35 2.78
C ILE A 334 -8.80 8.99 1.40
N ASN A 335 -8.85 10.32 1.31
CA ASN A 335 -8.76 11.01 0.02
C ASN A 335 -7.43 10.68 -0.68
N LYS A 336 -6.31 10.68 0.07
CA LYS A 336 -4.98 10.34 -0.48
C LYS A 336 -4.93 8.92 -1.03
N GLU A 337 -5.46 7.94 -0.30
CA GLU A 337 -5.52 6.55 -0.77
C GLU A 337 -6.45 6.40 -1.97
N ALA A 338 -7.56 7.14 -2.01
CA ALA A 338 -8.47 7.13 -3.15
C ALA A 338 -7.83 7.76 -4.41
N VAL A 339 -7.09 8.86 -4.26
CA VAL A 339 -6.32 9.47 -5.36
C VAL A 339 -5.26 8.49 -5.87
N TRP A 340 -4.51 7.85 -4.97
CA TRP A 340 -3.54 6.83 -5.34
C TRP A 340 -4.18 5.66 -6.09
N PHE A 341 -5.33 5.17 -5.61
CA PHE A 341 -6.10 4.12 -6.27
C PHE A 341 -6.47 4.50 -7.72
N LEU A 342 -7.04 5.69 -7.92
CA LEU A 342 -7.43 6.16 -9.25
C LEU A 342 -6.23 6.30 -10.18
N SER A 343 -5.08 6.77 -9.67
CA SER A 343 -3.86 6.89 -10.45
C SER A 343 -3.35 5.54 -10.98
N ASN A 344 -3.56 4.45 -10.22
CA ASN A 344 -3.19 3.11 -10.67
C ASN A 344 -4.16 2.59 -11.75
N ILE A 345 -5.46 2.91 -11.62
CA ILE A 345 -6.44 2.57 -12.66
C ILE A 345 -6.11 3.26 -13.97
N THR A 346 -5.75 4.54 -13.92
CA THR A 346 -5.50 5.38 -15.11
C THR A 346 -4.11 5.14 -15.70
N ALA A 347 -3.20 4.48 -15.00
CA ALA A 347 -1.86 4.14 -15.51
C ALA A 347 -1.82 2.89 -16.42
N GLY A 348 -2.92 2.12 -16.54
CA GLY A 348 -2.97 0.88 -17.33
C GLY A 348 -2.88 1.08 -18.86
N ASN A 349 -2.54 0.02 -19.61
CA ASN A 349 -2.22 0.15 -21.03
C ASN A 349 -3.45 0.43 -21.93
N GLN A 350 -3.22 1.26 -22.95
CA GLN A 350 -4.20 1.81 -23.91
C GLN A 350 -4.97 0.79 -24.79
N GLN A 351 -4.72 -0.52 -24.67
CA GLN A 351 -5.38 -1.54 -25.53
C GLN A 351 -6.72 -2.06 -24.99
N GLY A 352 -7.13 -1.65 -23.79
CA GLY A 352 -8.45 -1.96 -23.26
C GLY A 352 -9.42 -0.80 -23.41
N GLY A 353 -9.94 -0.53 -24.61
CA GLY A 353 -11.02 0.46 -24.87
C GLY A 353 -12.32 0.27 -24.05
N LYS A 354 -12.35 -0.69 -23.11
CA LYS A 354 -13.38 -0.91 -22.09
C LYS A 354 -13.08 -0.24 -20.74
N LYS A 355 -11.81 -0.04 -20.33
CA LYS A 355 -11.45 0.66 -19.07
C LYS A 355 -11.97 2.10 -19.08
N LEU A 356 -11.93 2.72 -20.26
CA LEU A 356 -12.34 4.10 -20.46
C LEU A 356 -13.85 4.31 -20.42
N LYS A 357 -14.66 3.40 -20.99
CA LYS A 357 -16.13 3.52 -20.94
C LYS A 357 -16.69 3.55 -19.51
N ILE A 358 -15.95 3.06 -18.52
CA ILE A 358 -16.37 3.06 -17.11
C ILE A 358 -15.95 4.36 -16.42
N LEU A 359 -14.76 4.91 -16.70
CA LEU A 359 -14.35 6.23 -16.17
C LEU A 359 -15.12 7.39 -16.79
N SER A 360 -15.46 7.30 -18.08
CA SER A 360 -16.16 8.35 -18.85
C SER A 360 -17.68 8.38 -18.65
N MET A 361 -18.31 7.29 -18.19
CA MET A 361 -19.77 7.25 -17.96
C MET A 361 -20.19 7.64 -16.54
N GLU A 362 -19.27 7.69 -15.59
CA GLU A 362 -19.57 8.18 -14.25
C GLU A 362 -19.17 9.66 -14.10
N GLN A 363 -20.11 10.55 -14.43
CA GLN A 363 -20.06 12.01 -14.24
C GLN A 363 -19.73 12.46 -12.79
N ASN A 364 -19.46 11.53 -11.87
CA ASN A 364 -19.27 11.77 -10.44
C ASN A 364 -17.82 11.64 -9.95
N VAL A 365 -16.86 11.15 -10.75
CA VAL A 365 -15.46 11.03 -10.30
C VAL A 365 -14.62 12.26 -10.64
N ILE A 366 -14.77 12.82 -11.84
CA ILE A 366 -13.97 13.96 -12.31
C ILE A 366 -14.14 15.20 -11.42
N PRO A 367 -15.36 15.67 -11.09
CA PRO A 367 -15.52 16.87 -10.25
C PRO A 367 -14.85 16.77 -8.87
N PRO A 368 -15.07 15.73 -8.04
CA PRO A 368 -14.39 15.62 -6.76
C PRO A 368 -12.88 15.36 -6.91
N PHE A 369 -12.42 14.78 -8.02
CA PHE A 369 -11.00 14.64 -8.30
C PHE A 369 -10.34 15.99 -8.59
N CYS A 370 -10.97 16.84 -9.43
CA CYS A 370 -10.53 18.22 -9.69
C CYS A 370 -10.52 19.08 -8.42
N ASN A 371 -11.42 18.85 -7.46
CA ASN A 371 -11.40 19.54 -6.16
C ASN A 371 -10.11 19.31 -5.36
N LEU A 372 -9.42 18.18 -5.58
CA LEU A 372 -8.18 17.87 -4.90
C LEU A 372 -6.96 18.58 -5.51
N LEU A 373 -7.11 19.32 -6.62
CA LEU A 373 -6.05 20.19 -7.17
C LEU A 373 -5.73 21.40 -6.29
N SER A 374 -6.65 21.80 -5.40
CA SER A 374 -6.50 22.97 -4.53
C SER A 374 -5.97 22.63 -3.12
N VAL A 375 -5.59 21.37 -2.85
CA VAL A 375 -5.06 20.97 -1.55
C VAL A 375 -3.61 21.40 -1.38
N LYS A 376 -3.18 21.58 -0.12
CA LYS A 376 -1.81 22.03 0.20
C LYS A 376 -0.74 20.96 -0.07
N ASP A 377 -1.12 19.69 -0.11
CA ASP A 377 -0.16 18.60 -0.30
C ASP A 377 0.20 18.48 -1.79
N SER A 378 1.38 18.97 -2.15
CA SER A 378 1.88 18.94 -3.52
C SER A 378 1.97 17.52 -4.11
N GLN A 379 2.17 16.47 -3.28
CA GLN A 379 2.18 15.10 -3.80
C GLN A 379 0.78 14.67 -4.25
N VAL A 380 -0.26 15.08 -3.52
CA VAL A 380 -1.65 14.82 -3.93
C VAL A 380 -1.97 15.57 -5.21
N VAL A 381 -1.61 16.86 -5.29
CA VAL A 381 -1.83 17.68 -6.49
C VAL A 381 -1.16 17.06 -7.71
N GLN A 382 0.10 16.62 -7.58
CA GLN A 382 0.83 15.97 -8.66
C GLN A 382 0.14 14.69 -9.14
N VAL A 383 -0.28 13.81 -8.22
CA VAL A 383 -0.97 12.55 -8.57
C VAL A 383 -2.33 12.82 -9.21
N VAL A 384 -3.04 13.86 -8.79
CA VAL A 384 -4.31 14.26 -9.41
C VAL A 384 -4.07 14.76 -10.84
N LEU A 385 -3.06 15.62 -11.07
CA LEU A 385 -2.71 16.07 -12.42
C LEU A 385 -2.29 14.91 -13.33
N ASP A 386 -1.43 14.00 -12.85
CA ASP A 386 -1.04 12.80 -13.58
C ASP A 386 -2.27 11.95 -13.92
N GLY A 387 -3.20 11.80 -12.96
CA GLY A 387 -4.46 11.11 -13.15
C GLY A 387 -5.34 11.75 -14.22
N LEU A 388 -5.54 13.07 -14.18
CA LEU A 388 -6.33 13.81 -15.16
C LEU A 388 -5.72 13.73 -16.56
N LYS A 389 -4.40 13.89 -16.68
CA LYS A 389 -3.67 13.69 -17.93
C LYS A 389 -3.89 12.29 -18.48
N ASN A 390 -3.76 11.27 -17.65
CA ASN A 390 -3.98 9.89 -18.08
C ASN A 390 -5.43 9.66 -18.52
N ILE A 391 -6.42 10.22 -17.81
CA ILE A 391 -7.83 10.14 -18.23
C ILE A 391 -8.01 10.76 -19.63
N LEU A 392 -7.46 11.96 -19.86
CA LEU A 392 -7.52 12.65 -21.15
C LEU A 392 -6.81 11.88 -22.28
N ILE A 393 -5.62 11.33 -22.01
CA ILE A 393 -4.88 10.49 -22.98
C ILE A 393 -5.67 9.24 -23.32
N MET A 394 -6.19 8.55 -22.31
CA MET A 394 -6.96 7.33 -22.53
C MET A 394 -8.26 7.65 -23.28
N ALA A 395 -8.79 8.86 -23.14
CA ALA A 395 -10.06 9.27 -23.74
C ALA A 395 -10.06 9.23 -25.28
N GLY A 396 -8.90 9.35 -25.91
CA GLY A 396 -8.77 9.30 -27.36
C GLY A 396 -9.72 10.28 -28.03
N ASP A 397 -10.61 9.78 -28.88
CA ASP A 397 -11.59 10.59 -29.62
C ASP A 397 -12.63 11.29 -28.71
N GLU A 398 -12.84 10.79 -27.48
CA GLU A 398 -13.75 11.39 -26.49
C GLU A 398 -13.03 12.39 -25.55
N ALA A 399 -11.76 12.72 -25.80
CA ALA A 399 -10.99 13.63 -24.95
C ALA A 399 -11.62 15.03 -24.85
N SER A 400 -12.28 15.51 -25.91
CA SER A 400 -13.00 16.79 -25.88
C SER A 400 -14.15 16.77 -24.86
N THR A 401 -14.95 15.70 -24.81
CA THR A 401 -16.03 15.55 -23.83
C THR A 401 -15.50 15.52 -22.40
N ILE A 402 -14.36 14.86 -22.17
CA ILE A 402 -13.71 14.86 -20.85
C ILE A 402 -13.19 16.26 -20.49
N ALA A 403 -12.59 16.96 -21.45
CA ALA A 403 -12.12 18.34 -21.25
C ALA A 403 -13.29 19.28 -20.91
N GLU A 404 -14.42 19.17 -21.61
CA GLU A 404 -15.67 19.91 -21.30
C GLU A 404 -16.12 19.65 -19.85
N ILE A 405 -16.13 18.39 -19.39
CA ILE A 405 -16.50 18.07 -17.99
C ILE A 405 -15.52 18.69 -16.99
N ILE A 406 -14.22 18.66 -17.28
CA ILE A 406 -13.18 19.29 -16.45
C ILE A 406 -13.39 20.80 -16.39
N GLU A 407 -13.74 21.43 -17.51
CA GLU A 407 -14.03 22.85 -17.58
C GLU A 407 -15.32 23.22 -16.79
N GLU A 408 -16.42 22.51 -17.05
CA GLU A 408 -17.72 22.75 -16.40
C GLU A 408 -17.67 22.60 -14.88
N CYS A 409 -16.83 21.69 -14.35
CA CYS A 409 -16.65 21.52 -12.91
C CYS A 409 -15.65 22.51 -12.28
N GLY A 410 -15.13 23.49 -13.05
CA GLY A 410 -14.12 24.45 -12.60
C GLY A 410 -12.74 23.85 -12.39
N GLY A 411 -12.47 22.69 -13.00
CA GLY A 411 -11.17 22.03 -12.98
C GLY A 411 -10.13 22.78 -13.80
N LEU A 412 -10.49 23.33 -14.96
CA LEU A 412 -9.58 24.11 -15.82
C LEU A 412 -8.96 25.29 -15.06
N GLU A 413 -9.78 26.12 -14.41
CA GLU A 413 -9.31 27.25 -13.58
C GLU A 413 -8.30 26.80 -12.51
N LYS A 414 -8.52 25.63 -11.90
CA LYS A 414 -7.59 25.07 -10.90
C LYS A 414 -6.27 24.63 -11.54
N ILE A 415 -6.31 24.02 -12.73
CA ILE A 415 -5.11 23.63 -13.47
C ILE A 415 -4.32 24.88 -13.90
N GLU A 416 -4.99 25.94 -14.36
CA GLU A 416 -4.36 27.21 -14.70
C GLU A 416 -3.65 27.85 -13.51
N ASN A 417 -4.30 27.86 -12.33
CA ASN A 417 -3.68 28.34 -11.10
C ASN A 417 -2.38 27.58 -10.73
N LEU A 418 -2.30 26.29 -11.09
CA LEU A 418 -1.11 25.48 -10.85
C LEU A 418 0.07 25.81 -11.78
N GLN A 419 -0.13 26.62 -12.83
CA GLN A 419 0.98 27.16 -13.62
C GLN A 419 1.85 28.16 -12.82
N GLN A 420 1.39 28.61 -11.65
CA GLN A 420 2.15 29.46 -10.75
C GLN A 420 2.74 28.69 -9.55
N HIS A 421 2.61 27.37 -9.54
CA HIS A 421 3.03 26.53 -8.41
C HIS A 421 4.57 26.47 -8.29
N GLU A 422 5.08 26.48 -7.06
CA GLU A 422 6.53 26.50 -6.78
C GLU A 422 7.26 25.21 -7.22
N ASN A 423 6.54 24.08 -7.20
CA ASN A 423 7.04 22.81 -7.73
C ASN A 423 7.03 22.82 -9.27
N GLU A 424 8.23 22.75 -9.86
CA GLU A 424 8.47 22.79 -11.30
C GLU A 424 7.79 21.64 -12.07
N ASP A 425 7.67 20.45 -11.46
CA ASP A 425 7.02 19.29 -12.10
C ASP A 425 5.51 19.52 -12.22
N ILE A 426 4.88 20.09 -11.18
CA ILE A 426 3.45 20.44 -11.17
C ILE A 426 3.18 21.53 -12.21
N TYR A 427 4.02 22.58 -12.22
CA TYR A 427 3.94 23.65 -13.20
C TYR A 427 3.99 23.12 -14.65
N LYS A 428 5.01 22.30 -14.96
CA LYS A 428 5.19 21.76 -16.31
C LYS A 428 4.03 20.87 -16.74
N LEU A 429 3.54 20.04 -15.83
CA LEU A 429 2.43 19.13 -16.11
C LEU A 429 1.12 19.88 -16.33
N ALA A 430 0.83 20.90 -15.51
CA ALA A 430 -0.33 21.77 -15.70
C ALA A 430 -0.27 22.52 -17.04
N PHE A 431 0.91 23.05 -17.40
CA PHE A 431 1.13 23.68 -18.71
C PHE A 431 0.86 22.71 -19.86
N GLU A 432 1.42 21.50 -19.80
CA GLU A 432 1.24 20.48 -20.85
C GLU A 432 -0.23 20.07 -21.03
N ILE A 433 -0.99 19.90 -19.94
CA ILE A 433 -2.41 19.54 -20.02
C ILE A 433 -3.21 20.65 -20.70
N ILE A 434 -2.97 21.91 -20.32
CA ILE A 434 -3.65 23.06 -20.94
C ILE A 434 -3.30 23.15 -22.43
N ASP A 435 -2.01 23.08 -22.76
CA ASP A 435 -1.50 23.18 -24.12
C ASP A 435 -2.11 22.13 -25.07
N GLN A 436 -2.26 20.89 -24.59
CA GLN A 436 -2.73 19.78 -25.42
C GLN A 436 -4.25 19.67 -25.53
N TYR A 437 -5.01 20.09 -24.50
CA TYR A 437 -6.44 19.74 -24.40
C TYR A 437 -7.37 20.94 -24.27
N PHE A 438 -6.87 22.14 -23.95
CA PHE A 438 -7.68 23.33 -23.67
C PHE A 438 -7.26 24.56 -24.49
N SER A 439 -6.06 24.56 -25.08
CA SER A 439 -5.67 25.51 -26.11
C SER A 439 -6.40 25.17 -27.41
N GLY A 440 -7.46 25.91 -27.75
CA GLY A 440 -8.20 25.67 -28.99
C GLY A 440 -7.33 25.85 -30.24
N ASP A 441 -7.05 24.78 -30.98
CA ASP A 441 -6.51 24.86 -32.33
C ASP A 441 -7.65 25.06 -33.33
N ASP A 442 -8.08 26.32 -33.50
CA ASP A 442 -8.60 26.81 -34.79
C ASP A 442 -7.50 27.53 -35.60
N GLU A 443 -6.22 27.48 -35.19
CA GLU A 443 -5.12 28.06 -35.95
C GLU A 443 -3.93 27.08 -36.12
N GLU A 444 -3.43 26.97 -37.36
CA GLU A 444 -2.35 26.10 -37.81
C GLU A 444 -1.08 26.12 -36.93
N PRO A 445 -0.31 25.02 -36.90
CA PRO A 445 0.85 24.87 -36.02
C PRO A 445 1.94 25.89 -36.35
N SER A 446 2.03 26.92 -35.52
CA SER A 446 3.08 27.93 -35.58
C SER A 446 4.36 27.40 -34.92
N ILE A 447 5.45 27.44 -35.67
CA ILE A 447 6.78 26.97 -35.29
C ILE A 447 7.22 27.57 -33.94
N LEU A 448 7.46 26.69 -32.96
CA LEU A 448 8.03 26.97 -31.64
C LEU A 448 9.32 27.82 -31.72
N ILE A 449 9.27 29.03 -31.18
CA ILE A 449 10.48 29.74 -30.72
C ILE A 449 10.53 29.56 -29.19
N GLN A 450 11.48 28.75 -28.73
CA GLN A 450 11.80 28.62 -27.31
C GLN A 450 12.29 29.97 -26.74
N LEU A 451 11.64 30.46 -25.69
CA LEU A 451 12.19 31.52 -24.83
C LEU A 451 12.75 30.92 -23.54
N PRO A 452 13.86 31.46 -22.98
CA PRO A 452 14.56 30.84 -21.86
C PRO A 452 13.82 30.98 -20.54
N THR A 453 13.94 29.94 -19.71
CA THR A 453 13.42 29.79 -18.35
C THR A 453 13.78 30.93 -17.40
N CYS A 454 12.84 31.25 -16.50
CA CYS A 454 12.91 32.28 -15.47
C CYS A 454 13.98 32.00 -14.39
N LYS A 455 15.15 32.66 -14.50
CA LYS A 455 16.02 33.04 -13.37
C LYS A 455 16.69 34.37 -13.66
N GLN A 456 15.94 35.48 -13.54
CA GLN A 456 16.46 36.82 -13.21
C GLN A 456 15.29 37.81 -13.08
N ARG A 457 14.51 37.67 -12.01
CA ARG A 457 13.63 38.74 -11.50
C ARG A 457 14.14 39.23 -10.15
N SER A 458 15.38 39.69 -10.12
CA SER A 458 15.92 40.49 -9.03
C SER A 458 17.19 41.20 -9.52
N LEU A 459 17.03 42.37 -10.16
CA LEU A 459 18.04 43.44 -10.35
C LEU A 459 17.63 44.45 -11.45
N ILE A 460 16.33 44.67 -11.67
CA ILE A 460 15.83 45.83 -12.44
C ILE A 460 14.94 46.68 -11.54
N SER A 461 15.51 47.13 -10.43
CA SER A 461 15.14 48.40 -9.82
C SER A 461 16.39 48.92 -9.12
N LYS A 462 16.75 50.18 -9.40
CA LYS A 462 18.03 50.85 -9.07
C LYS A 462 19.16 50.61 -10.07
N ASN A 463 19.03 51.26 -11.22
CA ASN A 463 20.01 52.19 -11.78
C ASN A 463 19.46 52.73 -13.11
N GLN A 464 18.58 53.73 -13.01
CA GLN A 464 18.48 54.74 -14.06
C GLN A 464 19.76 55.59 -13.97
N ASP A 465 20.28 55.98 -15.12
CA ASP A 465 21.40 56.92 -15.32
C ASP A 465 22.82 56.42 -15.03
N VAL A 466 23.35 55.52 -15.88
CA VAL A 466 24.69 55.64 -16.51
C VAL A 466 24.62 54.79 -17.80
N TRP A 467 25.33 55.20 -18.86
CA TRP A 467 25.41 54.62 -20.23
C TRP A 467 24.69 55.41 -21.34
N PHE A 468 24.52 56.72 -21.13
CA PHE A 468 24.74 57.68 -22.22
C PHE A 468 26.25 57.85 -22.41
N ASN A 469 26.83 57.12 -23.37
CA ASN A 469 27.95 57.50 -24.24
C ASN A 469 28.73 56.27 -24.71
N GLN A 470 29.14 56.34 -25.98
CA GLN A 470 30.01 55.40 -26.71
C GLN A 470 29.35 54.14 -27.26
N LEU A 471 28.63 54.31 -28.38
CA LEU A 471 28.88 53.51 -29.58
C LEU A 471 28.68 54.42 -30.81
N HIS A 472 29.77 55.09 -31.20
CA HIS A 472 29.95 55.56 -32.57
C HIS A 472 30.26 54.35 -33.45
N GLY A 473 29.58 54.24 -34.59
CA GLY A 473 30.08 53.47 -35.73
C GLY A 473 29.05 52.55 -36.35
N TYR A 474 28.61 52.94 -37.55
CA TYR A 474 27.92 52.15 -38.58
C TYR A 474 26.39 52.09 -38.57
N SER A 475 25.83 53.15 -39.16
CA SER A 475 24.88 53.16 -40.28
C SER A 475 23.69 52.19 -40.25
N VAL A 476 22.55 52.75 -39.84
CA VAL A 476 21.20 52.34 -40.24
C VAL A 476 21.04 52.51 -41.76
N ILE A 477 20.62 51.46 -42.45
CA ILE A 477 19.83 51.57 -43.68
C ILE A 477 18.59 50.69 -43.45
N THR A 478 17.49 51.33 -43.08
CA THR A 478 16.15 50.80 -43.28
C THR A 478 15.75 51.04 -44.74
N PRO A 479 14.93 50.17 -45.32
CA PRO A 479 13.86 50.65 -46.17
C PRO A 479 12.51 50.21 -45.60
N ASP A 480 11.66 51.22 -45.43
CA ASP A 480 10.22 51.11 -45.26
C ASP A 480 9.61 50.21 -46.35
N ILE A 481 8.76 49.26 -45.96
CA ILE A 481 7.77 48.69 -46.87
C ILE A 481 6.37 48.91 -46.28
N HIS A 482 5.66 49.75 -47.01
CA HIS A 482 4.28 50.19 -46.84
C HIS A 482 3.29 49.03 -47.12
N PRO A 483 2.13 48.96 -46.45
CA PRO A 483 1.19 47.84 -46.56
C PRO A 483 0.36 47.95 -47.84
N SER A 484 0.72 47.19 -48.86
CA SER A 484 -0.14 46.91 -50.02
C SER A 484 0.48 45.80 -50.84
N LEU A 485 -0.01 44.56 -50.68
CA LEU A 485 -0.10 43.48 -51.69
C LEU A 485 -0.52 42.17 -51.01
N LEU A 486 -1.69 42.21 -50.36
CA LEU A 486 -2.57 41.05 -50.28
C LEU A 486 -3.41 41.07 -51.56
N GLN A 487 -3.14 40.18 -52.51
CA GLN A 487 -4.15 39.53 -53.36
C GLN A 487 -3.52 38.66 -54.46
N SER A 488 -4.19 37.54 -54.69
CA SER A 488 -4.03 36.53 -55.76
C SER A 488 -3.02 35.42 -55.50
N GLY A 489 -3.55 34.19 -55.46
CA GLY A 489 -2.87 32.97 -55.07
C GLY A 489 -2.23 32.18 -56.21
N ASN A 490 -1.55 31.12 -55.75
CA ASN A 490 -0.96 29.98 -56.47
C ASN A 490 0.24 30.25 -57.40
N LEU A 491 1.21 29.32 -57.32
CA LEU A 491 2.54 29.21 -58.00
C LEU A 491 3.67 29.69 -57.06
N VAL A 492 4.73 28.96 -56.69
CA VAL A 492 5.47 27.86 -57.34
C VAL A 492 6.30 27.06 -56.30
N GLN A 493 6.36 25.76 -56.53
CA GLN A 493 7.37 24.79 -56.12
C GLN A 493 8.72 25.05 -56.85
N LYS A 494 9.76 25.53 -56.14
CA LYS A 494 11.22 25.65 -56.49
C LYS A 494 11.78 26.78 -55.61
N ASP A 495 12.74 26.63 -54.70
CA ASP A 495 14.07 26.07 -54.85
C ASP A 495 14.62 25.64 -53.47
N ILE A 496 14.74 24.33 -53.25
CA ILE A 496 15.76 23.77 -52.34
C ILE A 496 16.76 23.11 -53.27
N LEU A 497 17.93 23.73 -53.46
CA LEU A 497 19.21 23.12 -53.82
C LEU A 497 20.21 24.21 -54.26
N SER A 498 20.98 24.72 -53.31
CA SER A 498 22.35 25.15 -53.57
C SER A 498 23.14 25.03 -52.29
N ILE A 499 23.90 23.93 -52.19
CA ILE A 499 25.27 23.81 -51.66
C ILE A 499 25.51 22.30 -51.50
N THR A 500 26.06 21.69 -52.55
CA THR A 500 26.83 20.44 -52.45
C THR A 500 28.09 20.59 -53.29
N SER A 501 29.25 20.43 -52.64
CA SER A 501 30.51 19.98 -53.25
C SER A 501 31.49 19.77 -52.10
N THR A 502 31.69 18.56 -51.59
CA THR A 502 32.67 17.56 -52.08
C THR A 502 32.62 16.43 -51.02
N TRP A 503 32.56 15.14 -51.33
CA TRP A 503 33.70 14.29 -51.70
C TRP A 503 33.18 12.94 -52.27
N LYS A 504 34.00 12.38 -53.16
CA LYS A 504 33.76 11.23 -54.03
C LYS A 504 33.65 9.87 -53.31
N LEU A 505 32.83 9.03 -53.94
CA LEU A 505 32.82 7.56 -54.00
C LEU A 505 34.17 6.84 -53.85
N THR A 506 34.11 5.68 -53.17
CA THR A 506 34.68 4.43 -53.69
C THR A 506 33.63 3.31 -53.60
N THR A 507 33.53 2.60 -54.71
CA THR A 507 32.65 1.48 -55.08
C THR A 507 33.08 0.13 -54.50
N GLU A 508 32.11 -0.78 -54.32
CA GLU A 508 32.13 -2.27 -54.49
C GLU A 508 31.01 -2.85 -53.60
N GLY A 509 30.07 -3.71 -54.01
CA GLY A 509 29.76 -4.41 -55.24
C GLY A 509 28.43 -5.19 -55.05
N PHE A 510 27.99 -5.87 -56.11
CA PHE A 510 26.88 -6.84 -56.19
C PHE A 510 25.43 -6.35 -56.41
N THR A 511 25.11 -6.22 -57.71
CA THR A 511 24.06 -6.94 -58.47
C THR A 511 22.64 -7.09 -57.88
N HIS A 512 21.69 -6.28 -58.42
CA HIS A 512 20.50 -6.67 -59.21
C HIS A 512 19.68 -7.96 -58.86
N PRO A 513 18.38 -8.05 -59.25
CA PRO A 513 17.20 -7.22 -58.92
C PRO A 513 15.94 -8.10 -58.66
N HIS A 514 14.80 -7.49 -58.34
CA HIS A 514 13.43 -7.80 -58.82
C HIS A 514 12.46 -6.97 -57.94
N LEU A 515 11.81 -5.92 -58.46
CA LEU A 515 10.49 -5.95 -59.15
C LEU A 515 9.47 -6.72 -58.29
N CYS A 516 8.32 -6.19 -57.87
CA CYS A 516 7.42 -5.21 -58.47
C CYS A 516 6.35 -4.92 -57.38
N THR A 517 6.10 -3.66 -57.01
CA THR A 517 4.91 -2.85 -57.38
C THR A 517 3.54 -3.29 -56.85
N MET A 518 2.83 -2.25 -56.39
CA MET A 518 1.37 -2.06 -56.31
C MET A 518 0.69 -2.64 -55.06
N GLY A 519 -0.14 -1.90 -54.34
CA GLY A 519 -0.69 -0.58 -54.61
C GLY A 519 -1.52 -0.08 -53.43
N CYS A 520 -1.77 1.22 -53.45
CA CYS A 520 -2.66 1.93 -52.55
C CYS A 520 -4.06 1.31 -52.49
N PHE A 521 -4.63 1.25 -51.29
CA PHE A 521 -5.86 1.95 -50.92
C PHE A 521 -5.77 2.39 -49.46
#